data_AF-A0A493T9M1-F1
#
_entry.id   AF-A0A493T9M1-F1
#
_cell.length_a   1.000
_cell.length_b   1.000
_cell.length_c   1.000
_cell.angle_alpha   90.00
_cell.angle_beta   90.00
_cell.angle_gamma   90.00
#
_symmetry.space_group_name_H-M   'P 1'
#
loop_
_entity.id
_entity.type
_entity.pdbx_description
1 polymer ?
#
loop_
_entity_poly.entity_id
_entity_poly.type
_entity_poly.pdbx_seq_one_letter_code
_entity_poly.pdbx_strand_id
1 'polypeptide(L)'
;MEKQVQESAEERTFQYQSSLPSLPLPPLDESLSKYLESVKPFLNEEEYQRTEDIVKKFENGIGKELHQKLVERAKTRRNWLEDWWLNVAYLDLRIATQIHCNMAGPAPFIENVWPSKEGTQIERACINIWHTLKFWELLREEKVPIERSRDDVLDMNQFRMLFNTCKVPGITRDSVCNYFKTGNISLESKTRLR
;
A
#
# COMPACT_ATOMS: atom_id res chain seq x y z
N MET A 1 27.61 -33.52 22.64
CA MET A 1 26.36 -33.05 22.00
C MET A 1 26.62 -31.65 21.47
N GLU A 2 27.13 -31.58 20.26
CA GLU A 2 27.33 -30.32 19.55
C GLU A 2 25.96 -29.84 19.08
N LYS A 3 25.50 -28.71 19.61
CA LYS A 3 24.38 -27.99 19.03
C LYS A 3 24.86 -27.46 17.68
N GLN A 4 24.44 -28.11 16.60
CA GLN A 4 24.49 -27.51 15.27
C GLN A 4 23.70 -26.20 15.34
N VAL A 5 24.43 -25.08 15.36
CA VAL A 5 23.86 -23.77 15.04
C VAL A 5 23.55 -23.86 13.56
N GLN A 6 22.32 -24.23 13.25
CA GLN A 6 21.78 -24.15 11.91
C GLN A 6 21.78 -22.65 11.57
N GLU A 7 22.74 -22.22 10.74
CA GLU A 7 22.74 -20.89 10.14
C GLU A 7 21.37 -20.71 9.48
N SER A 8 20.51 -19.92 10.11
CA SER A 8 19.29 -19.45 9.48
C SER A 8 19.72 -18.69 8.24
N ALA A 9 19.38 -19.18 7.05
CA ALA A 9 19.56 -18.43 5.82
C ALA A 9 18.97 -17.02 6.02
N GLU A 10 19.72 -15.98 5.65
CA GLU A 10 19.28 -14.60 5.80
C GLU A 10 17.97 -14.39 5.05
N GLU A 11 16.96 -13.87 5.76
CA GLU A 11 15.62 -13.65 5.21
C GLU A 11 15.67 -12.56 4.12
N ARG A 12 15.09 -12.84 2.94
CA ARG A 12 15.00 -11.84 1.86
C ARG A 12 13.75 -10.99 2.01
N THR A 13 13.86 -9.68 1.78
CA THR A 13 12.77 -8.68 1.92
C THR A 13 11.43 -9.14 1.35
N PHE A 14 11.41 -9.79 0.19
CA PHE A 14 10.16 -10.19 -0.50
C PHE A 14 9.85 -11.69 -0.42
N GLN A 15 10.54 -12.46 0.42
CA GLN A 15 10.49 -13.92 0.39
C GLN A 15 9.10 -14.51 0.67
N TYR A 16 8.28 -13.82 1.47
CA TYR A 16 6.95 -14.30 1.88
C TYR A 16 5.80 -13.75 1.05
N GLN A 17 6.06 -12.90 0.04
CA GLN A 17 5.00 -12.27 -0.77
C GLN A 17 4.03 -13.29 -1.38
N SER A 18 4.52 -14.45 -1.80
CA SER A 18 3.69 -15.51 -2.39
C SER A 18 2.86 -16.29 -1.35
N SER A 19 3.27 -16.27 -0.08
CA SER A 19 2.66 -17.04 1.01
C SER A 19 1.62 -16.25 1.80
N LEU A 20 1.53 -14.93 1.60
CA LEU A 20 0.52 -14.09 2.27
C LEU A 20 -0.90 -14.57 1.94
N PRO A 21 -1.83 -14.56 2.92
CA PRO A 21 -3.22 -14.90 2.66
C PRO A 21 -3.86 -13.89 1.70
N SER A 22 -4.88 -14.33 0.96
CA SER A 22 -5.70 -13.43 0.17
C SER A 22 -6.50 -12.48 1.06
N LEU A 23 -6.78 -11.26 0.60
CA LEU A 23 -7.63 -10.30 1.30
C LEU A 23 -9.04 -10.91 1.49
N PRO A 24 -9.51 -11.10 2.73
CA PRO A 24 -10.83 -11.67 2.97
C PRO A 24 -11.93 -10.74 2.44
N LEU A 25 -13.08 -11.34 2.12
CA LEU A 25 -14.30 -10.62 1.81
C LEU A 25 -15.28 -10.79 2.99
N PRO A 26 -15.62 -9.71 3.71
CA PRO A 26 -16.57 -9.78 4.82
C PRO A 26 -17.97 -10.22 4.36
N PRO A 27 -18.76 -10.92 5.19
CA PRO A 27 -20.17 -11.16 4.94
C PRO A 27 -20.96 -9.86 4.73
N LEU A 28 -21.98 -9.93 3.86
CA LEU A 28 -22.81 -8.77 3.54
C LEU A 28 -23.58 -8.26 4.78
N ASP A 29 -24.21 -9.16 5.51
CA ASP A 29 -24.98 -8.88 6.73
C ASP A 29 -24.11 -8.22 7.81
N GLU A 30 -22.91 -8.75 8.06
CA GLU A 30 -21.96 -8.15 9.00
C GLU A 30 -21.54 -6.73 8.57
N SER A 31 -21.29 -6.54 7.27
CA SER A 31 -20.90 -5.23 6.72
C SER A 31 -22.03 -4.21 6.87
N LEU A 32 -23.28 -4.60 6.61
CA LEU A 32 -24.45 -3.74 6.72
C LEU A 32 -24.81 -3.41 8.17
N SER A 33 -24.65 -4.38 9.08
CA SER A 33 -24.83 -4.16 10.51
C SER A 33 -23.83 -3.13 11.05
N LYS A 34 -22.54 -3.28 10.74
CA LYS A 34 -21.50 -2.30 11.11
C LYS A 34 -21.74 -0.93 10.49
N TYR A 35 -22.26 -0.88 9.26
CA TYR A 35 -22.65 0.38 8.63
C TYR A 35 -23.75 1.09 9.43
N LEU A 36 -24.83 0.40 9.81
CA LEU A 36 -25.91 0.97 10.62
C LEU A 36 -25.41 1.50 11.97
N GLU A 37 -24.55 0.74 12.64
CA GLU A 37 -23.91 1.19 13.89
C GLU A 37 -23.07 2.45 13.67
N SER A 38 -22.33 2.54 12.56
CA SER A 38 -21.46 3.68 12.27
C SER A 38 -22.21 4.98 11.99
N VAL A 39 -23.41 4.91 11.40
CA VAL A 39 -24.20 6.10 11.05
C VAL A 39 -25.08 6.58 12.19
N LYS A 40 -25.45 5.70 13.13
CA LYS A 40 -26.35 6.00 14.24
C LYS A 40 -26.03 7.28 15.03
N PRO A 41 -24.76 7.63 15.33
CA PRO A 41 -24.45 8.87 16.06
C PRO A 41 -24.77 10.17 15.31
N PHE A 42 -24.99 10.09 13.99
CA PHE A 42 -25.18 11.25 13.12
C PHE A 42 -26.63 11.44 12.67
N LEU A 43 -27.51 10.48 12.96
CA LEU A 43 -28.88 10.45 12.48
C LEU A 43 -29.86 10.64 13.62
N ASN A 44 -30.92 11.40 13.38
CA ASN A 44 -32.10 11.37 14.25
C ASN A 44 -32.92 10.09 14.03
N GLU A 45 -33.95 9.88 14.84
CA GLU A 45 -34.77 8.66 14.81
C GLU A 45 -35.42 8.40 13.44
N GLU A 46 -35.98 9.43 12.81
CA GLU A 46 -36.64 9.31 11.50
C GLU A 46 -35.62 8.96 10.40
N GLU A 47 -34.46 9.62 10.42
CA GLU A 47 -33.37 9.36 9.47
C GLU A 47 -32.78 7.97 9.65
N TYR A 48 -32.62 7.52 10.90
CA TYR A 48 -32.12 6.19 11.21
C TYR A 48 -33.11 5.11 10.75
N GLN A 49 -34.40 5.26 11.05
CA GLN A 49 -35.44 4.33 10.60
C GLN A 49 -35.47 4.23 9.06
N ARG A 50 -35.40 5.37 8.37
CA ARG A 50 -35.31 5.41 6.90
C ARG A 50 -34.07 4.69 6.40
N THR A 51 -32.94 4.83 7.08
CA THR A 51 -31.67 4.18 6.72
C THR A 51 -31.74 2.68 6.91
N GLU A 52 -32.36 2.20 8.00
CA GLU A 52 -32.61 0.78 8.21
C GLU A 52 -33.46 0.17 7.09
N ASP A 53 -34.51 0.86 6.65
CA ASP A 53 -35.36 0.39 5.56
C ASP A 53 -34.60 0.30 4.22
N ILE A 54 -33.74 1.28 3.95
CA ILE A 54 -32.84 1.26 2.78
C ILE A 54 -31.88 0.06 2.86
N VAL A 55 -31.26 -0.16 4.02
CA VAL A 55 -30.32 -1.27 4.24
C VAL A 55 -31.02 -2.62 4.07
N LYS A 56 -32.20 -2.81 4.68
CA LYS A 56 -33.00 -4.04 4.52
C LYS A 56 -33.38 -4.29 3.07
N LYS A 57 -33.78 -3.24 2.33
CA LYS A 57 -34.12 -3.36 0.90
C LYS A 57 -32.88 -3.68 0.06
N PHE A 58 -31.72 -3.12 0.39
CA PHE A 58 -30.47 -3.40 -0.28
C PHE A 58 -30.02 -4.85 -0.05
N GLU A 59 -30.00 -5.29 1.21
CA GLU A 59 -29.64 -6.65 1.63
C GLU A 59 -30.48 -7.71 0.93
N ASN A 60 -31.80 -7.51 0.89
CA ASN A 60 -32.75 -8.45 0.30
C ASN A 60 -32.97 -8.25 -1.21
N GLY A 61 -32.26 -7.30 -1.83
CA GLY A 61 -32.40 -6.95 -3.23
C GLY A 61 -31.05 -6.90 -3.95
N ILE A 62 -30.79 -5.77 -4.62
CA ILE A 62 -29.59 -5.60 -5.48
C ILE A 62 -28.27 -5.79 -4.73
N GLY A 63 -28.21 -5.53 -3.42
CA GLY A 63 -27.00 -5.71 -2.62
C GLY A 63 -26.53 -7.16 -2.58
N LYS A 64 -27.46 -8.12 -2.51
CA LYS A 64 -27.15 -9.56 -2.58
C LYS A 64 -26.54 -9.94 -3.92
N GLU A 65 -27.11 -9.46 -5.03
CA GLU A 65 -26.60 -9.73 -6.38
C GLU A 65 -25.21 -9.12 -6.59
N LEU A 66 -25.00 -7.89 -6.13
CA LEU A 66 -23.71 -7.21 -6.20
C LEU A 66 -22.66 -7.92 -5.35
N HIS A 67 -23.03 -8.34 -4.13
CA HIS A 67 -22.13 -9.08 -3.26
C HIS A 67 -21.75 -10.45 -3.85
N GLN A 68 -22.69 -11.17 -4.48
CA GLN A 68 -22.37 -12.41 -5.20
C GLN A 68 -21.35 -12.18 -6.33
N LYS A 69 -21.50 -11.10 -7.12
CA LYS A 69 -20.49 -10.74 -8.13
C LYS A 69 -19.14 -10.41 -7.51
N LEU A 70 -19.13 -9.78 -6.33
CA LEU A 70 -17.91 -9.48 -5.58
C LEU A 70 -17.22 -10.75 -5.06
N VAL A 71 -18.00 -11.74 -4.58
CA VAL A 71 -17.50 -13.06 -4.19
C VAL A 71 -16.83 -13.75 -5.38
N GLU A 72 -17.47 -13.77 -6.56
CA GLU A 72 -16.86 -14.35 -7.77
C GLU A 72 -15.58 -13.63 -8.20
N ARG A 73 -15.54 -12.29 -8.07
CA ARG A 73 -14.31 -11.52 -8.29
C ARG A 73 -13.21 -11.93 -7.31
N ALA A 74 -13.52 -12.09 -6.03
CA ALA A 74 -12.56 -12.43 -4.98
C ALA A 74 -11.95 -13.82 -5.16
N LYS A 75 -12.69 -14.79 -5.71
CA LYS A 75 -12.16 -16.14 -6.00
C LYS A 75 -10.97 -16.16 -6.96
N THR A 76 -10.86 -15.15 -7.83
CA THR A 76 -9.84 -15.11 -8.90
C THR A 76 -8.68 -14.17 -8.59
N ARG A 77 -8.61 -13.57 -7.39
CA ARG A 77 -7.64 -12.54 -7.03
C ARG A 77 -7.12 -12.74 -5.62
N ARG A 78 -5.82 -12.51 -5.41
CA ARG A 78 -5.24 -12.47 -4.05
C ARG A 78 -5.68 -11.24 -3.28
N ASN A 79 -5.82 -10.11 -3.96
CA ASN A 79 -6.43 -8.91 -3.41
C ASN A 79 -7.49 -8.42 -4.39
N TRP A 80 -8.77 -8.55 -4.03
CA TRP A 80 -9.89 -8.21 -4.89
C TRP A 80 -10.12 -6.70 -5.03
N LEU A 81 -9.52 -5.91 -4.12
CA LEU A 81 -9.69 -4.47 -3.97
C LEU A 81 -8.54 -3.65 -4.57
N GLU A 82 -7.34 -4.23 -4.73
CA GLU A 82 -6.10 -3.53 -5.08
C GLU A 82 -6.23 -2.55 -6.26
N ASP A 83 -6.72 -3.02 -7.41
CA ASP A 83 -6.87 -2.22 -8.63
C ASP A 83 -8.00 -1.19 -8.51
N TRP A 84 -9.10 -1.53 -7.85
CA TRP A 84 -10.21 -0.60 -7.61
C TRP A 84 -9.81 0.51 -6.65
N TRP A 85 -9.11 0.19 -5.57
CA TRP A 85 -8.60 1.17 -4.62
C TRP A 85 -7.64 2.13 -5.31
N LEU A 86 -6.64 1.62 -6.03
CA LEU A 86 -5.68 2.46 -6.74
C LEU A 86 -6.36 3.38 -7.75
N ASN A 87 -7.26 2.84 -8.56
CA ASN A 87 -7.94 3.63 -9.60
C ASN A 87 -8.91 4.65 -8.99
N VAL A 88 -9.88 4.20 -8.21
CA VAL A 88 -10.99 5.05 -7.75
C VAL A 88 -10.52 6.07 -6.71
N ALA A 89 -9.66 5.66 -5.77
CA ALA A 89 -9.23 6.54 -4.69
C ALA A 89 -8.10 7.49 -5.10
N TYR A 90 -7.36 7.22 -6.19
CA TYR A 90 -6.19 8.03 -6.58
C TYR A 90 -6.13 8.37 -8.06
N LEU A 91 -6.11 7.37 -8.94
CA LEU A 91 -5.76 7.60 -10.35
C LEU A 91 -6.91 8.22 -11.17
N ASP A 92 -8.15 8.10 -10.74
CA ASP A 92 -9.31 8.73 -11.38
C ASP A 92 -9.55 10.16 -10.88
N LEU A 93 -8.97 10.54 -9.74
CA LEU A 93 -9.12 11.88 -9.20
C LEU A 93 -8.55 12.92 -10.16
N ARG A 94 -9.35 13.93 -10.48
CA ARG A 94 -8.97 15.04 -11.38
C ARG A 94 -8.60 16.33 -10.64
N ILE A 95 -8.63 16.31 -9.30
CA ILE A 95 -8.16 17.42 -8.47
C ILE A 95 -6.63 17.50 -8.45
N ALA A 96 -6.08 18.63 -8.02
CA ALA A 96 -4.64 18.81 -7.84
C ALA A 96 -4.08 17.90 -6.72
N THR A 97 -3.75 16.66 -7.07
CA THR A 97 -3.31 15.61 -6.12
C THR A 97 -2.05 15.99 -5.34
N GLN A 98 -1.18 16.85 -5.86
CA GLN A 98 0.02 17.31 -5.16
C GLN A 98 -0.29 18.02 -3.83
N ILE A 99 -1.43 18.72 -3.74
CA ILE A 99 -1.84 19.42 -2.52
C ILE A 99 -2.83 18.57 -1.72
N HIS A 100 -3.77 17.93 -2.42
CA HIS A 100 -4.92 17.28 -1.78
C HIS A 100 -4.70 15.82 -1.38
N CYS A 101 -3.68 15.15 -1.93
CA CYS A 101 -3.47 13.72 -1.74
C CYS A 101 -2.05 13.36 -1.30
N ASN A 102 -1.04 14.13 -1.69
CA ASN A 102 0.33 13.83 -1.28
C ASN A 102 0.51 14.06 0.22
N MET A 103 1.21 13.13 0.86
CA MET A 103 1.64 13.24 2.23
C MET A 103 3.07 13.75 2.28
N ALA A 104 3.37 14.62 3.26
CA ALA A 104 4.71 15.09 3.54
C ALA A 104 4.99 14.96 5.04
N GLY A 105 6.20 14.57 5.40
CA GLY A 105 6.67 14.50 6.77
C GLY A 105 8.03 15.17 6.88
N PRO A 106 8.25 16.11 7.82
CA PRO A 106 9.58 16.65 8.07
C PRO A 106 10.47 15.53 8.60
N ALA A 107 11.73 15.49 8.17
CA ALA A 107 12.68 14.53 8.70
C ALA A 107 12.97 14.85 10.18
N PRO A 108 13.02 13.85 11.08
CA PRO A 108 13.09 14.05 12.53
C PRO A 108 14.52 14.36 13.01
N PHE A 109 15.29 15.12 12.23
CA PHE A 109 16.69 15.45 12.51
C PHE A 109 16.85 16.81 13.23
N ILE A 110 15.84 17.68 13.16
CA ILE A 110 15.94 19.06 13.64
C ILE A 110 16.06 19.12 15.16
N GLU A 111 15.41 18.19 15.87
CA GLU A 111 15.34 18.16 17.34
C GLU A 111 16.62 17.66 18.01
N ASN A 112 17.54 17.08 17.25
CA ASN A 112 18.69 16.36 17.76
C ASN A 112 19.96 16.66 16.94
N VAL A 113 20.12 16.07 15.76
CA VAL A 113 21.43 16.05 15.08
C VAL A 113 21.66 17.25 14.16
N TRP A 114 20.60 17.83 13.58
CA TRP A 114 20.67 18.91 12.58
C TRP A 114 19.70 20.06 12.92
N PRO A 115 19.94 20.79 14.02
CA PRO A 115 19.17 21.99 14.32
C PRO A 115 19.26 23.02 13.18
N SER A 116 18.30 23.95 13.13
CA SER A 116 18.28 25.00 12.10
C SER A 116 19.59 25.79 12.10
N LYS A 117 20.28 25.80 10.95
CA LYS A 117 21.57 26.49 10.77
C LYS A 117 21.80 26.83 9.31
N GLU A 118 21.96 28.11 9.01
CA GLU A 118 22.29 28.60 7.66
C GLU A 118 23.64 28.05 7.16
N GLY A 119 23.81 27.98 5.85
CA GLY A 119 25.03 27.48 5.20
C GLY A 119 25.23 25.96 5.24
N THR A 120 24.40 25.20 5.98
CA THR A 120 24.56 23.73 6.12
C THR A 120 23.80 22.90 5.08
N GLN A 121 23.05 23.54 4.18
CA GLN A 121 22.13 22.86 3.26
C GLN A 121 22.84 21.83 2.37
N ILE A 122 23.95 22.21 1.73
CA ILE A 122 24.66 21.35 0.78
C ILE A 122 25.27 20.13 1.49
N GLU A 123 25.96 20.35 2.62
CA GLU A 123 26.56 19.28 3.41
C GLU A 123 25.51 18.27 3.88
N ARG A 124 24.39 18.76 4.43
CA ARG A 124 23.28 17.91 4.88
C ARG A 124 22.61 17.19 3.70
N ALA A 125 22.44 17.86 2.56
CA ALA A 125 21.87 17.23 1.36
C ALA A 125 22.72 16.07 0.85
N CYS A 126 24.05 16.23 0.82
CA CYS A 126 24.97 15.15 0.44
C CYS A 126 24.81 13.91 1.36
N ILE A 127 24.72 14.12 2.68
CA ILE A 127 24.53 13.04 3.65
C ILE A 127 23.15 12.37 3.48
N ASN A 128 22.08 13.15 3.30
CA ASN A 128 20.73 12.62 3.06
C ASN A 128 20.70 11.76 1.80
N ILE A 129 21.22 12.27 0.68
CA ILE A 129 21.26 11.52 -0.59
C ILE A 129 22.05 10.22 -0.40
N TRP A 130 23.20 10.26 0.29
CA TRP A 130 23.98 9.06 0.58
C TRP A 130 23.18 8.02 1.35
N HIS A 131 22.52 8.40 2.46
CA HIS A 131 21.70 7.47 3.24
C HIS A 131 20.48 6.95 2.45
N THR A 132 19.83 7.79 1.66
CA THR A 132 18.74 7.37 0.77
C THR A 132 19.20 6.33 -0.25
N LEU A 133 20.38 6.53 -0.86
CA LEU A 133 20.96 5.56 -1.80
C LEU A 133 21.40 4.27 -1.11
N LYS A 134 21.90 4.32 0.13
CA LYS A 134 22.17 3.12 0.92
C LYS A 134 20.91 2.31 1.19
N PHE A 135 19.80 2.96 1.49
CA PHE A 135 18.51 2.27 1.63
C PHE A 135 18.05 1.65 0.30
N TRP A 136 18.23 2.36 -0.82
CA TRP A 136 17.96 1.82 -2.15
C TRP A 136 18.80 0.58 -2.47
N GLU A 137 20.10 0.59 -2.15
CA GLU A 137 20.99 -0.58 -2.30
C GLU A 137 20.47 -1.78 -1.47
N LEU A 138 20.18 -1.57 -0.18
CA LEU A 138 19.64 -2.62 0.69
C LEU A 138 18.35 -3.21 0.14
N LEU A 139 17.45 -2.37 -0.37
CA LEU A 139 16.18 -2.84 -0.92
C LEU A 139 16.38 -3.63 -2.22
N ARG A 140 17.33 -3.22 -3.07
CA ARG A 140 17.69 -3.95 -4.29
C ARG A 140 18.33 -5.30 -3.98
N GLU A 141 19.13 -5.37 -2.93
CA GLU A 141 19.76 -6.60 -2.45
C GLU A 141 18.81 -7.48 -1.61
N GLU A 142 17.58 -7.03 -1.39
CA GLU A 142 16.57 -7.70 -0.57
C GLU A 142 17.03 -7.93 0.88
N LYS A 143 17.78 -6.96 1.43
CA LYS A 143 18.29 -6.92 2.80
C LYS A 143 17.51 -6.00 3.74
N VAL A 144 16.43 -5.39 3.26
CA VAL A 144 15.50 -4.66 4.14
C VAL A 144 14.75 -5.70 4.98
N PRO A 145 14.77 -5.60 6.32
CA PRO A 145 14.07 -6.53 7.19
C PRO A 145 12.59 -6.60 6.86
N ILE A 146 12.02 -7.79 7.02
CA ILE A 146 10.59 -8.02 6.78
C ILE A 146 9.79 -7.40 7.90
N GLU A 147 8.79 -6.60 7.55
CA GLU A 147 7.87 -6.02 8.51
C GLU A 147 6.98 -7.10 9.12
N ARG A 148 6.86 -7.07 10.45
CA ARG A 148 6.10 -8.05 11.22
C ARG A 148 5.21 -7.37 12.23
N SER A 149 4.01 -7.90 12.40
CA SER A 149 3.15 -7.58 13.54
C SER A 149 3.11 -8.81 14.45
N ARG A 150 3.83 -8.75 15.57
CA ARG A 150 4.10 -9.94 16.40
C ARG A 150 4.79 -11.02 15.55
N ASP A 151 4.16 -12.19 15.40
CA ASP A 151 4.69 -13.31 14.62
C ASP A 151 4.24 -13.28 13.15
N ASP A 152 3.28 -12.43 12.80
CA ASP A 152 2.71 -12.36 11.44
C ASP A 152 3.57 -11.49 10.52
N VAL A 153 3.82 -12.00 9.32
CA VAL A 153 4.50 -11.27 8.25
C VAL A 153 3.54 -10.31 7.56
N LEU A 154 3.98 -9.08 7.32
CA LEU A 154 3.24 -8.06 6.58
C LEU A 154 3.64 -8.01 5.09
N ASP A 155 2.77 -7.43 4.28
CA ASP A 155 3.04 -7.20 2.86
C ASP A 155 4.15 -6.16 2.68
N MET A 156 5.17 -6.52 1.90
CA MET A 156 6.31 -5.66 1.58
C MET A 156 6.19 -5.04 0.17
N ASN A 157 5.08 -5.25 -0.55
CA ASN A 157 4.98 -4.87 -1.97
C ASN A 157 5.11 -3.35 -2.18
N GLN A 158 4.66 -2.55 -1.22
CA GLN A 158 4.77 -1.08 -1.29
C GLN A 158 6.21 -0.57 -1.32
N PHE A 159 7.18 -1.31 -0.76
CA PHE A 159 8.60 -0.92 -0.87
C PHE A 159 9.07 -0.87 -2.33
N ARG A 160 8.47 -1.67 -3.23
CA ARG A 160 8.77 -1.60 -4.67
C ARG A 160 8.41 -0.26 -5.30
N MET A 161 7.57 0.55 -4.65
CA MET A 161 7.09 1.84 -5.15
C MET A 161 7.93 3.03 -4.67
N LEU A 162 8.91 2.80 -3.78
CA LEU A 162 9.68 3.88 -3.17
C LEU A 162 10.68 4.53 -4.14
N PHE A 163 11.33 3.71 -4.97
CA PHE A 163 12.35 4.15 -5.91
C PHE A 163 11.92 3.89 -7.35
N ASN A 164 12.43 4.70 -8.28
CA ASN A 164 12.19 4.53 -9.72
C ASN A 164 10.71 4.38 -10.10
N THR A 165 9.83 5.01 -9.33
CA THR A 165 8.37 4.96 -9.51
C THR A 165 7.85 6.38 -9.68
N CYS A 166 6.99 6.58 -10.67
CA CYS A 166 6.41 7.89 -10.95
C CYS A 166 4.97 7.74 -11.45
N LYS A 167 4.10 8.68 -11.08
CA LYS A 167 2.77 8.79 -11.65
C LYS A 167 2.82 9.58 -12.95
N VAL A 168 2.17 9.09 -13.99
CA VAL A 168 2.03 9.75 -15.29
C VAL A 168 0.58 10.21 -15.46
N PRO A 169 0.34 11.51 -15.72
CA PRO A 169 -1.02 12.02 -15.88
C PRO A 169 -1.66 11.48 -17.16
N GLY A 170 -2.94 11.11 -17.06
CA GLY A 170 -3.76 10.81 -18.22
C GLY A 170 -4.98 11.73 -18.29
N ILE A 171 -5.71 11.70 -19.41
CA ILE A 171 -6.88 12.58 -19.61
C ILE A 171 -7.98 12.26 -18.58
N THR A 172 -8.36 10.99 -18.48
CA THR A 172 -9.41 10.53 -17.55
C THR A 172 -8.87 9.78 -16.35
N ARG A 173 -7.72 9.11 -16.53
CA ARG A 173 -7.09 8.26 -15.51
C ARG A 173 -5.57 8.37 -15.62
N ASP A 174 -4.92 8.63 -14.50
CA ASP A 174 -3.46 8.59 -14.40
C ASP A 174 -2.96 7.14 -14.40
N SER A 175 -1.65 6.94 -14.53
CA SER A 175 -1.01 5.63 -14.41
C SER A 175 0.20 5.68 -13.48
N VAL A 176 0.57 4.55 -12.89
CA VAL A 176 1.82 4.42 -12.13
C VAL A 176 2.82 3.66 -12.98
N CYS A 177 3.97 4.28 -13.26
CA CYS A 177 5.11 3.63 -13.87
C CYS A 177 6.12 3.26 -12.79
N ASN A 178 6.33 1.96 -12.57
CA ASN A 178 7.34 1.43 -11.64
C ASN A 178 8.44 0.71 -12.44
N TYR A 179 9.69 1.17 -12.27
CA TYR A 179 10.88 0.59 -12.88
C TYR A 179 11.87 -0.03 -11.87
N PHE A 180 11.50 -0.07 -10.58
CA PHE A 180 12.31 -0.69 -9.54
C PHE A 180 12.50 -2.19 -9.80
N LYS A 181 13.73 -2.65 -9.60
CA LYS A 181 14.15 -4.04 -9.80
C LYS A 181 15.15 -4.45 -8.72
N THR A 182 14.98 -5.66 -8.18
CA THR A 182 15.99 -6.25 -7.29
C THR A 182 17.19 -6.74 -8.12
N GLY A 183 18.37 -6.84 -7.49
CA GLY A 183 19.65 -7.09 -8.15
C GLY A 183 19.80 -8.49 -8.79
N ASN A 184 18.88 -9.42 -8.52
CA ASN A 184 18.94 -10.81 -8.99
C ASN A 184 18.36 -11.03 -10.39
N ILE A 185 18.27 -9.99 -11.21
CA ILE A 185 17.96 -10.16 -12.64
C ILE A 185 19.27 -10.53 -13.32
N SER A 186 19.41 -11.80 -13.72
CA SER A 186 20.33 -12.19 -14.78
C SER A 186 20.16 -11.20 -15.92
N LEU A 187 21.24 -10.48 -16.24
CA LEU A 187 21.29 -9.57 -17.37
C LEU A 187 21.10 -10.38 -18.66
N GLU A 188 19.86 -10.69 -19.03
CA GLU A 188 19.52 -10.98 -20.41
C GLU A 188 19.59 -9.67 -21.20
N SER A 189 20.78 -9.50 -21.78
CA SER A 189 21.16 -8.69 -22.93
C SER A 189 20.15 -7.71 -23.54
N LYS A 190 20.64 -6.47 -23.64
CA LYS A 190 20.46 -5.51 -24.73
C LYS A 190 19.07 -4.93 -24.94
N THR A 191 18.91 -3.66 -24.58
CA THR A 191 18.54 -2.63 -25.57
C THR A 191 19.20 -1.30 -25.18
N ARG A 192 20.14 -0.82 -26.00
CA ARG A 192 20.61 0.57 -26.00
C ARG A 192 19.43 1.44 -26.42
N LEU A 193 19.02 2.39 -25.59
CA LEU A 193 18.19 3.50 -26.04
C LEU A 193 19.10 4.46 -26.83
N ARG A 194 18.69 4.74 -28.07
CA ARG A 194 19.20 5.85 -28.88
C ARG A 194 18.52 7.14 -28.46
#